data_AF-A0AAU0NSR1-F1
#
_entry.id   AF-A0AAU0NSR1-F1
#
_cell.length_a   1.000
_cell.length_b   1.000
_cell.length_c   1.000
_cell.angle_alpha   90.00
_cell.angle_beta   90.00
_cell.angle_gamma   90.00
#
_symmetry.space_group_name_H-M   'P 1'
#
loop_
_entity.id
_entity.type
_entity.pdbx_description
1 polymer ?
#
loop_
_entity_poly.entity_id
_entity_poly.type
_entity_poly.pdbx_seq_one_letter_code
_entity_poly.pdbx_strand_id
1 'polypeptide(L)'
;MNNSINYKELGIRLKLERKKMGFTREKLAELIGVTTAYIGVLERGEKRMTVDTLVNISNCLHVTTDYLITGEKPPSKEGSHLIELLSGCSESESNALYDIIRVTLPYLKK
;
A
#
# COMPACT_ATOMS: atom_id res chain seq x y z
N MET A 1 8.46 -18.71 3.17
CA MET A 1 7.62 -17.52 2.95
C MET A 1 6.56 -17.88 1.93
N ASN A 2 5.28 -17.82 2.28
CA ASN A 2 4.20 -18.09 1.32
C ASN A 2 3.95 -16.79 0.55
N ASN A 3 4.61 -16.63 -0.60
CA ASN A 3 4.76 -15.35 -1.31
C ASN A 3 3.60 -15.05 -2.28
N SER A 4 2.37 -15.48 -1.97
CA SER A 4 1.23 -15.34 -2.86
C SER A 4 0.39 -14.10 -2.53
N ILE A 5 0.17 -13.24 -3.54
CA ILE A 5 -0.70 -12.07 -3.41
C ILE A 5 -2.14 -12.51 -3.16
N ASN A 6 -2.77 -11.98 -2.11
CA ASN A 6 -4.19 -12.16 -1.86
C ASN A 6 -5.02 -11.17 -2.70
N TYR A 7 -5.41 -11.60 -3.90
CA TYR A 7 -6.19 -10.78 -4.84
C TYR A 7 -7.57 -10.40 -4.31
N LYS A 8 -8.15 -11.17 -3.38
CA LYS A 8 -9.44 -10.83 -2.78
C LYS A 8 -9.32 -9.58 -1.92
N GLU A 9 -8.31 -9.55 -1.07
CA GLU A 9 -8.05 -8.41 -0.18
C GLU A 9 -7.56 -7.18 -0.96
N LEU A 10 -6.72 -7.39 -1.99
CA LEU A 10 -6.34 -6.33 -2.92
C LEU A 10 -7.58 -5.70 -3.58
N GLY A 11 -8.50 -6.52 -4.09
CA GLY A 11 -9.75 -6.04 -4.69
C GLY A 11 -10.63 -5.25 -3.72
N ILE A 12 -10.69 -5.67 -2.46
CA ILE A 12 -11.39 -4.95 -1.38
C ILE A 12 -10.75 -3.57 -1.16
N ARG A 13 -9.42 -3.50 -1.00
CA ARG A 13 -8.70 -2.22 -0.83
C ARG A 13 -8.88 -1.29 -2.01
N LEU A 14 -8.76 -1.80 -3.25
CA LEU A 14 -9.03 -1.03 -4.46
C LEU A 14 -10.44 -0.41 -4.43
N LYS A 15 -11.46 -1.20 -4.08
CA LYS A 15 -12.83 -0.72 -3.95
C LYS A 15 -12.99 0.35 -2.88
N LEU A 16 -12.32 0.18 -1.73
CA LEU A 16 -12.35 1.14 -0.63
C LEU A 16 -11.72 2.47 -1.04
N GLU A 17 -10.53 2.46 -1.62
CA GLU A 17 -9.85 3.69 -2.05
C GLU A 17 -10.60 4.38 -3.19
N ARG A 18 -11.11 3.63 -4.19
CA ARG A 18 -11.96 4.21 -5.23
C ARG A 18 -13.17 4.93 -4.64
N LYS A 19 -13.84 4.34 -3.64
CA LYS A 19 -14.98 4.97 -2.97
C LYS A 19 -14.59 6.21 -2.17
N LYS A 20 -13.42 6.21 -1.50
CA LYS A 20 -12.91 7.40 -0.80
C LYS A 20 -12.64 8.58 -1.74
N MET A 21 -12.18 8.29 -2.96
CA MET A 21 -12.04 9.28 -4.03
C MET A 21 -13.37 9.76 -4.63
N GLY A 22 -14.51 9.17 -4.20
CA GLY A 22 -15.83 9.49 -4.76
C GLY A 22 -16.06 8.97 -6.18
N PHE A 23 -15.21 8.07 -6.67
CA PHE A 23 -15.29 7.59 -8.05
C PHE A 23 -16.30 6.45 -8.19
N THR A 24 -17.07 6.45 -9.27
CA THR A 24 -17.79 5.26 -9.74
C THR A 24 -16.82 4.28 -10.41
N ARG A 25 -17.26 3.06 -10.71
CA ARG A 25 -16.39 2.10 -11.45
C ARG A 25 -16.12 2.60 -12.85
N GLU A 26 -17.13 3.19 -13.47
CA GLU A 26 -17.08 3.82 -14.79
C GLU A 26 -16.04 4.94 -14.79
N LYS A 27 -16.04 5.78 -13.75
CA LYS A 27 -15.07 6.87 -13.64
C LYS A 27 -13.64 6.39 -13.51
N LEU A 28 -13.39 5.40 -12.64
CA LEU A 28 -12.05 4.82 -12.52
C LEU A 28 -11.60 4.15 -13.83
N ALA A 29 -12.52 3.43 -14.49
CA ALA A 29 -12.23 2.75 -15.74
C ALA A 29 -11.84 3.74 -16.85
N GLU A 30 -12.55 4.86 -16.97
CA GLU A 30 -12.23 5.97 -17.88
C GLU A 30 -10.82 6.53 -17.59
N LEU A 31 -10.52 6.82 -16.31
CA LEU A 31 -9.25 7.43 -15.91
C LEU A 31 -8.01 6.56 -16.20
N ILE A 32 -8.16 5.23 -16.15
CA ILE A 32 -7.05 4.30 -16.39
C ILE A 32 -7.12 3.59 -17.74
N GLY A 33 -8.06 3.97 -18.62
CA GLY A 33 -8.18 3.44 -19.97
C GLY A 33 -8.60 1.97 -20.07
N VAL A 34 -9.51 1.51 -19.21
CA VAL A 34 -10.03 0.13 -19.22
C VAL A 34 -11.57 0.09 -19.22
N THR A 35 -12.15 -1.11 -19.26
CA THR A 35 -13.62 -1.27 -19.19
C THR A 35 -14.13 -1.25 -17.75
N THR A 36 -15.34 -0.72 -17.55
CA THR A 36 -16.04 -0.76 -16.25
C THR A 36 -16.17 -2.18 -15.69
N ALA A 37 -16.46 -3.15 -16.56
CA ALA A 37 -16.57 -4.56 -16.19
C ALA A 37 -15.24 -5.10 -15.65
N TYR A 38 -14.11 -4.65 -16.23
CA TYR A 38 -12.79 -5.03 -15.74
C TYR A 38 -12.55 -4.53 -14.32
N ILE A 39 -12.87 -3.28 -14.00
CA ILE A 39 -12.80 -2.79 -12.60
C ILE A 39 -13.65 -3.65 -11.67
N GLY A 40 -14.85 -4.05 -12.11
CA GLY A 40 -15.73 -4.93 -11.34
C GLY A 40 -15.10 -6.27 -10.97
N VAL A 41 -14.46 -6.96 -11.93
CA VAL A 41 -13.78 -8.24 -11.66
C VAL A 41 -12.54 -8.07 -10.78
N LEU A 42 -11.80 -6.95 -10.93
CA LEU A 42 -10.64 -6.65 -10.09
C LEU A 42 -11.07 -6.42 -8.63
N GLU A 43 -12.12 -5.64 -8.38
CA GLU A 43 -12.63 -5.40 -7.03
C GLU A 43 -13.14 -6.66 -6.31
N ARG A 44 -13.57 -7.65 -7.08
CA ARG A 44 -14.02 -8.95 -6.53
C ARG A 44 -12.87 -9.93 -6.34
N GLY A 45 -11.66 -9.60 -6.81
CA GLY A 45 -10.48 -10.47 -6.78
C GLY A 45 -10.54 -11.64 -7.76
N GLU A 46 -11.40 -11.56 -8.78
CA GLU A 46 -11.67 -12.65 -9.73
C GLU A 46 -10.63 -12.73 -10.86
N LYS A 47 -9.89 -11.65 -11.09
CA LYS A 47 -8.88 -11.56 -12.15
C LYS A 47 -7.62 -10.88 -11.64
N ARG A 48 -6.48 -11.36 -12.11
CA ARG A 48 -5.17 -10.74 -11.90
C ARG A 48 -5.00 -9.58 -12.88
N MET A 49 -4.40 -8.49 -12.41
CA MET A 49 -4.04 -7.35 -13.25
C MET A 49 -2.54 -7.38 -13.59
N THR A 50 -2.15 -6.69 -14.66
CA THR A 50 -0.72 -6.46 -14.95
C THR A 50 -0.13 -5.48 -13.94
N VAL A 51 1.20 -5.48 -13.83
CA VAL A 51 1.90 -4.49 -13.00
C VAL A 51 1.60 -3.06 -13.49
N ASP A 52 1.55 -2.85 -14.80
CA ASP A 52 1.20 -1.53 -15.37
C ASP A 52 -0.20 -1.06 -14.95
N THR A 53 -1.18 -1.98 -14.95
CA THR A 53 -2.53 -1.66 -14.48
C THR A 53 -2.52 -1.29 -13.00
N LEU A 54 -1.76 -2.03 -12.18
CA LEU A 54 -1.64 -1.76 -10.75
C LEU A 54 -1.02 -0.38 -10.49
N VAL A 55 0.04 -0.02 -11.21
CA VAL A 55 0.69 1.30 -11.12
C VAL A 55 -0.27 2.41 -11.56
N ASN A 56 -1.03 2.22 -12.65
CA ASN A 56 -2.01 3.20 -13.10
C ASN A 56 -3.11 3.42 -12.06
N ILE A 57 -3.60 2.34 -11.43
CA ILE A 57 -4.59 2.41 -10.36
C ILE A 57 -4.02 3.12 -9.13
N SER A 58 -2.81 2.76 -8.70
CA SER A 58 -2.18 3.35 -7.51
C SER A 58 -1.98 4.86 -7.67
N ASN A 59 -1.51 5.29 -8.84
CA ASN A 59 -1.35 6.71 -9.18
C ASN A 59 -2.69 7.45 -9.20
N CYS A 60 -3.71 6.87 -9.83
CA CYS A 60 -5.05 7.45 -9.93
C CYS A 60 -5.74 7.60 -8.56
N LEU A 61 -5.48 6.66 -7.64
CA LEU A 61 -6.07 6.64 -6.31
C LEU A 61 -5.18 7.27 -5.23
N HIS A 62 -4.01 7.81 -5.61
CA HIS A 62 -3.02 8.40 -4.71
C HIS A 62 -2.60 7.49 -3.53
N VAL A 63 -2.35 6.22 -3.83
CA VAL A 63 -1.85 5.22 -2.88
C VAL A 63 -0.62 4.50 -3.44
N THR A 64 0.13 3.80 -2.59
CA THR A 64 1.26 2.97 -3.05
C THR A 64 0.76 1.62 -3.57
N THR A 65 1.53 1.01 -4.49
CA THR A 65 1.28 -0.37 -4.93
C THR A 65 1.42 -1.35 -3.77
N ASP A 66 2.36 -1.12 -2.86
CA ASP A 66 2.54 -1.94 -1.67
C ASP A 66 1.28 -1.95 -0.80
N TYR A 67 0.68 -0.78 -0.53
CA TYR A 67 -0.56 -0.72 0.23
C TYR A 67 -1.69 -1.51 -0.45
N LEU A 68 -1.81 -1.45 -1.77
CA LEU A 68 -2.81 -2.25 -2.48
C LEU A 68 -2.53 -3.76 -2.35
N ILE A 69 -1.26 -4.18 -2.44
CA ILE A 69 -0.84 -5.58 -2.40
C ILE A 69 -0.88 -6.16 -0.98
N THR A 70 -0.26 -5.50 -0.01
CA THR A 70 -0.03 -6.00 1.36
C THR A 70 -1.05 -5.47 2.36
N GLY A 71 -1.60 -4.27 2.11
CA GLY A 71 -2.46 -3.55 3.07
C GLY A 71 -1.67 -2.71 4.08
N GLU A 72 -0.35 -2.75 4.03
CA GLU A 72 0.51 -1.92 4.86
C GLU A 72 0.47 -0.50 4.32
N LYS A 73 -0.02 0.42 5.15
CA LYS A 73 0.01 1.84 4.79
C LYS A 73 1.45 2.30 4.75
N PRO A 74 1.80 3.22 3.85
CA PRO A 74 3.08 3.90 3.97
C PRO A 74 3.18 4.50 5.39
N PRO A 75 4.38 4.53 5.96
CA PRO A 75 4.60 5.13 7.26
C PRO A 75 4.02 6.56 7.27
N SER A 76 3.53 7.01 8.42
CA SER A 76 3.08 8.39 8.56
C SER A 76 4.23 9.35 8.23
N LYS A 77 3.97 10.65 8.02
CA LYS A 77 5.05 11.64 7.80
C LYS A 77 6.16 11.52 8.85
N GLU A 78 5.78 11.28 10.10
CA GLU A 78 6.69 11.06 11.22
C GLU A 78 7.50 9.77 11.07
N GLY A 79 6.84 8.68 10.63
CA GLY A 79 7.52 7.42 10.32
C GLY A 79 8.47 7.52 9.12
N SER A 80 8.13 8.32 8.10
CA SER A 80 9.01 8.57 6.95
C SER A 80 10.29 9.29 7.36
N HIS A 81 10.20 10.31 8.23
CA HIS A 81 11.39 10.98 8.77
C HIS A 81 12.28 10.05 9.59
N LEU A 82 11.69 9.11 10.32
CA LEU A 82 12.45 8.09 11.04
C LEU A 82 13.21 7.17 10.08
N ILE A 83 12.56 6.72 9.00
CA ILE A 83 13.21 5.89 7.98
C ILE A 83 14.35 6.64 7.27
N GLU A 84 14.14 7.92 6.95
CA GLU A 84 15.18 8.76 6.34
C GLU A 84 16.40 8.89 7.26
N LEU A 85 16.18 9.15 8.56
CA LEU A 85 17.26 9.20 9.55
C LEU A 85 18.03 7.88 9.66
N LEU A 86 17.32 6.74 9.58
CA LEU A 86 17.90 5.40 9.66
C LEU A 86 18.61 4.96 8.37
N SER A 87 18.23 5.53 7.22
CA SER A 87 18.75 5.12 5.90
C SER A 87 20.25 5.38 5.71
N GLY A 88 20.83 6.30 6.50
CA GLY A 88 22.25 6.63 6.48
C GLY A 88 23.11 5.88 7.50
N CYS A 89 22.51 5.02 8.34
CA CYS A 89 23.23 4.35 9.42
C CYS A 89 24.07 3.17 8.93
N SER A 90 25.27 3.03 9.49
CA SER A 90 26.06 1.81 9.42
C SER A 90 25.39 0.67 10.21
N GLU A 91 25.91 -0.55 10.04
CA GLU A 91 25.38 -1.74 10.72
C GLU A 91 25.51 -1.64 12.26
N SER A 92 26.62 -1.10 12.77
CA SER A 92 26.83 -0.88 14.20
C SER A 92 25.86 0.16 14.78
N GLU A 93 25.63 1.26 14.06
CA GLU A 93 24.65 2.30 14.45
C GLU A 93 23.22 1.76 14.43
N SER A 94 22.87 0.98 13.41
CA SER A 94 21.56 0.34 13.31
C SER A 94 21.30 -0.62 14.48
N ASN A 95 22.30 -1.41 14.88
CA ASN A 95 22.20 -2.30 16.04
C ASN A 95 22.04 -1.53 17.35
N ALA A 96 22.82 -0.47 17.56
CA ALA A 96 22.70 0.37 18.75
C ALA A 96 21.32 1.05 18.83
N LEU A 97 20.82 1.58 17.71
CA LEU A 97 19.50 2.19 17.63
C LEU A 97 18.38 1.18 17.86
N TYR A 98 18.51 -0.04 17.32
CA TYR A 98 17.57 -1.12 17.58
C TYR A 98 17.45 -1.42 19.08
N ASP A 99 18.57 -1.53 19.80
CA ASP A 99 18.55 -1.79 21.24
C ASP A 99 17.90 -0.64 22.03
N ILE A 100 18.20 0.62 21.68
CA ILE A 100 17.57 1.80 22.30
C ILE A 100 16.05 1.78 22.06
N ILE A 101 15.61 1.59 20.82
CA ILE A 101 14.18 1.55 20.47
C ILE A 101 13.51 0.39 21.19
N ARG A 102 14.12 -0.80 21.22
CA ARG A 102 13.58 -2.00 21.87
C ARG A 102 13.33 -1.77 23.36
N VAL A 103 14.26 -1.11 24.06
CA VAL A 103 14.14 -0.80 25.49
C VAL A 103 13.09 0.27 25.75
N THR A 104 12.97 1.27 24.88
CA THR A 104 12.09 2.42 25.10
C THR A 104 10.65 2.21 24.63
N LEU A 105 10.41 1.35 23.63
CA LEU A 105 9.10 1.10 23.03
C LEU A 105 7.98 0.75 24.04
N PRO A 106 8.20 -0.08 25.08
CA PRO A 106 7.16 -0.41 26.05
C PRO A 106 6.62 0.79 26.84
N TYR A 107 7.42 1.85 27.00
CA TYR A 107 7.02 3.06 27.71
C TYR A 107 6.24 4.05 26.84
N LEU A 108 6.27 3.86 25.51
CA LEU A 108 5.61 4.75 24.54
C LEU A 108 4.23 4.24 24.12
N LYS A 109 3.98 2.93 24.22
CA LYS A 109 2.65 2.34 23.98
C LYS A 109 1.78 2.57 25.21
N LYS A 110 0.87 3.54 25.14
CA LYS A 110 -0.23 3.69 26.11
C LYS A 110 -1.28 2.61 25.94
#